data_AF-A0AAD8HDV7-F1
#
_entry.id   AF-A0AAD8HDV7-F1
#
_cell.length_a   1.000
_cell.length_b   1.000
_cell.length_c   1.000
_cell.angle_alpha   90.00
_cell.angle_beta   90.00
_cell.angle_gamma   90.00
#
_symmetry.space_group_name_H-M   'P 1'
#
loop_
_entity.id
_entity.type
_entity.pdbx_description
1 polymer ?
#
loop_
_entity_poly.entity_id
_entity_poly.type
_entity_poly.pdbx_seq_one_letter_code
_entity_poly.pdbx_strand_id
1 'polypeptide(L)'
;MIALICIMPFILMAKKNNLRGSFKYFMDGLISFPINIPGTAFHACLQGRKNAMKVIKDAFIERQTSVNKPNDHKYFLDYMIEEINEKDTILNQAIAADLVFVILFATFETTSTSITMATKFLSDHPNVLEELTVIFLN
;
A
#
# COMPACT_ATOMS: atom_id res chain seq x y z
N MET A 1 8.94 9.58 -4.50
CA MET A 1 8.39 9.44 -5.87
C MET A 1 8.63 8.04 -6.45
N ILE A 2 9.83 7.47 -6.32
CA ILE A 2 10.15 6.10 -6.81
C ILE A 2 9.25 5.01 -6.18
N ALA A 3 8.96 5.11 -4.88
CA ALA A 3 8.03 4.18 -4.21
C ALA A 3 6.59 4.24 -4.78
N LEU A 4 6.09 5.41 -5.21
CA LEU A 4 4.76 5.52 -5.80
C LEU A 4 4.66 4.83 -7.17
N ILE A 5 5.72 4.94 -7.98
CA ILE A 5 5.75 4.40 -9.35
C ILE A 5 5.80 2.88 -9.32
N CYS A 6 6.55 2.27 -8.39
CA CYS A 6 6.59 0.82 -8.22
C CYS A 6 5.32 0.23 -7.57
N ILE A 7 4.59 1.02 -6.78
CA ILE A 7 3.39 0.58 -6.03
C ILE A 7 2.09 0.83 -6.83
N MET A 8 2.09 1.68 -7.85
CA MET A 8 0.88 2.04 -8.62
C MET A 8 0.11 0.84 -9.23
N PRO A 9 0.79 -0.18 -9.82
CA PRO A 9 0.12 -1.40 -10.30
C PRO A 9 -0.50 -2.22 -9.15
N PHE A 10 0.13 -2.19 -7.97
CA PHE A 10 -0.37 -2.85 -6.77
C PHE A 10 -1.58 -2.10 -6.16
N ILE A 11 -1.58 -0.77 -6.20
CA ILE A 11 -2.73 0.07 -5.81
C ILE A 11 -3.95 -0.22 -6.69
N LEU A 12 -3.74 -0.57 -7.97
CA LEU A 12 -4.83 -0.98 -8.86
C LEU A 12 -5.50 -2.29 -8.38
N MET A 13 -4.70 -3.23 -7.87
CA MET A 13 -5.19 -4.48 -7.27
C MET A 13 -5.93 -4.24 -5.95
N ALA A 14 -5.46 -3.30 -5.14
CA ALA A 14 -6.12 -2.84 -3.92
C ALA A 14 -7.51 -2.21 -4.17
N LYS A 15 -7.70 -1.55 -5.31
CA LYS A 15 -8.94 -0.84 -5.68
C LYS A 15 -10.14 -1.78 -5.89
N LYS A 16 -9.91 -3.04 -6.30
CA LYS A 16 -10.97 -4.01 -6.64
C LYS A 16 -11.66 -4.65 -5.42
N ASN A 17 -10.98 -4.71 -4.26
CA ASN A 17 -11.40 -5.56 -3.13
C ASN A 17 -11.73 -4.79 -1.83
N ASN A 18 -12.14 -3.53 -1.91
CA ASN A 18 -12.46 -2.67 -0.75
C ASN A 18 -11.32 -2.57 0.30
N LEU A 19 -10.07 -2.59 -0.15
CA LEU A 19 -8.89 -2.52 0.73
C LEU A 19 -8.82 -1.18 1.49
N ARG A 20 -9.34 -0.11 0.88
CA ARG A 20 -9.45 1.22 1.50
C ARG A 20 -10.25 1.19 2.80
N GLY A 21 -11.38 0.50 2.84
CA GLY A 21 -12.19 0.37 4.06
C GLY A 21 -11.43 -0.40 5.15
N SER A 22 -10.72 -1.46 4.77
CA SER A 22 -9.89 -2.25 5.67
C SER A 22 -8.75 -1.42 6.29
N PHE A 23 -8.08 -0.58 5.50
CA PHE A 23 -7.06 0.33 6.00
C PHE A 23 -7.62 1.43 6.91
N LYS A 24 -8.80 1.97 6.59
CA LYS A 24 -9.47 2.94 7.46
C LYS A 24 -9.73 2.34 8.86
N TYR A 25 -10.33 1.15 8.93
CA TYR A 25 -10.56 0.51 10.22
C TYR A 25 -9.27 0.19 10.96
N PHE A 26 -8.23 -0.23 10.25
CA PHE A 26 -6.93 -0.48 10.82
C PHE A 26 -6.32 0.79 11.45
N MET A 27 -6.38 1.92 10.74
CA MET A 27 -5.96 3.24 11.23
C MET A 27 -6.69 3.69 12.47
N ASP A 28 -8.02 3.69 12.41
CA ASP A 28 -8.86 4.18 13.51
C ASP A 28 -8.61 3.38 14.79
N GLY A 29 -8.30 2.07 14.68
CA GLY A 29 -8.00 1.25 15.84
C GLY A 29 -6.54 1.25 16.31
N LEU A 30 -5.57 1.64 15.49
CA LEU A 30 -4.15 1.72 15.89
C LEU A 30 -3.91 2.75 16.99
N ILE A 31 -4.64 3.87 16.95
CA ILE A 31 -4.57 4.94 17.95
C ILE A 31 -5.66 4.80 19.04
N SER A 32 -6.42 3.70 19.03
CA SER A 32 -7.50 3.46 19.98
C SER A 32 -7.02 2.66 21.19
N PHE A 33 -7.85 2.62 22.23
CA PHE A 33 -7.58 1.79 23.39
C PHE A 33 -7.72 0.29 23.02
N PRO A 34 -6.77 -0.59 23.41
CA PRO A 34 -6.65 -1.96 22.89
C PRO A 34 -7.66 -2.95 23.51
N ILE A 35 -8.96 -2.64 23.41
CA ILE A 35 -10.06 -3.49 23.88
C ILE A 35 -10.69 -4.23 22.69
N ASN A 36 -10.61 -5.56 22.66
CA ASN A 36 -11.18 -6.37 21.59
C ASN A 36 -12.65 -6.77 21.89
N ILE A 37 -13.56 -5.79 21.85
CA ILE A 37 -15.00 -6.01 22.01
C ILE A 37 -15.73 -5.56 20.74
N PRO A 38 -16.72 -6.32 20.21
CA PRO A 38 -17.52 -5.89 19.06
C PRO A 38 -18.06 -4.46 19.24
N GLY A 39 -17.86 -3.61 18.22
CA GLY A 39 -18.24 -2.19 18.26
C GLY A 39 -17.11 -1.23 18.65
N THR A 40 -15.98 -1.73 19.17
CA THR A 40 -14.79 -0.90 19.42
C THR A 40 -13.95 -0.68 18.16
N ALA A 41 -13.19 0.42 18.13
CA ALA A 41 -12.24 0.71 17.06
C ALA A 41 -11.12 -0.35 16.96
N PHE A 42 -10.62 -0.84 18.10
CA PHE A 42 -9.61 -1.89 18.12
C PHE A 42 -10.13 -3.21 17.53
N HIS A 43 -11.37 -3.61 17.85
CA HIS A 43 -12.00 -4.77 17.21
C HIS A 43 -12.13 -4.59 15.69
N ALA A 44 -12.59 -3.43 15.24
CA ALA A 44 -12.68 -3.12 13.81
C ALA A 44 -11.30 -3.14 13.12
N CYS A 45 -10.24 -2.67 13.79
CA CYS A 45 -8.86 -2.74 13.31
C CYS A 45 -8.39 -4.18 13.08
N LEU A 46 -8.65 -5.09 14.01
CA LEU A 46 -8.29 -6.51 13.83
C LEU A 46 -9.02 -7.12 12.61
N GLN A 47 -10.29 -6.77 12.39
CA GLN A 47 -11.04 -7.22 11.22
C GLN A 47 -10.52 -6.59 9.92
N GLY A 48 -10.18 -5.30 9.96
CA GLY A 48 -9.54 -4.59 8.84
C GLY A 48 -8.23 -5.27 8.44
N ARG A 49 -7.35 -5.55 9.40
CA ARG A 49 -6.10 -6.30 9.16
C ARG A 49 -6.38 -7.67 8.55
N LYS A 50 -7.32 -8.43 9.13
CA LYS A 50 -7.67 -9.78 8.63
C LYS A 50 -8.11 -9.75 7.16
N ASN A 51 -8.97 -8.80 6.79
CA ASN A 51 -9.45 -8.64 5.43
C ASN A 51 -8.34 -8.22 4.46
N ALA A 52 -7.52 -7.24 4.86
CA ALA A 52 -6.39 -6.77 4.06
C ALA A 52 -5.37 -7.89 3.81
N MET A 53 -5.04 -8.66 4.85
CA MET A 53 -4.11 -9.80 4.74
C MET A 53 -4.65 -10.90 3.82
N LYS A 54 -5.98 -11.13 3.81
CA LYS A 54 -6.59 -12.07 2.87
C LYS A 54 -6.35 -11.63 1.43
N VAL A 55 -6.66 -10.37 1.10
CA VAL A 55 -6.46 -9.81 -0.25
C VAL A 55 -5.00 -9.90 -0.69
N ILE A 56 -4.06 -9.57 0.21
CA ILE A 56 -2.62 -9.65 -0.10
C ILE A 56 -2.19 -11.10 -0.37
N LYS A 57 -2.62 -12.05 0.45
CA LYS A 57 -2.29 -13.48 0.25
C LYS A 57 -2.89 -14.02 -1.04
N ASP A 58 -4.13 -13.67 -1.35
CA ASP A 58 -4.80 -14.04 -2.60
C ASP A 58 -4.00 -13.49 -3.81
N ALA A 59 -3.47 -12.27 -3.71
CA ALA A 59 -2.61 -11.68 -4.74
C ALA A 59 -1.29 -12.45 -4.95
N PHE A 60 -0.64 -12.91 -3.87
CA PHE A 60 0.53 -13.76 -3.98
C PHE A 60 0.22 -15.08 -4.69
N ILE A 61 -0.91 -15.71 -4.37
CA ILE A 61 -1.33 -16.99 -4.97
C ILE A 61 -1.66 -16.81 -6.45
N GLU A 62 -2.43 -15.78 -6.80
CA GLU A 62 -2.78 -15.46 -8.19
C GLU A 62 -1.51 -15.24 -9.02
N ARG A 63 -0.53 -14.51 -8.47
CA ARG A 63 0.73 -14.24 -9.17
C ARG A 63 1.57 -15.49 -9.39
N GLN A 64 1.64 -16.38 -8.39
CA GLN A 64 2.38 -17.64 -8.49
C GLN A 64 1.75 -18.63 -9.48
N THR A 65 0.42 -18.63 -9.59
CA THR A 65 -0.34 -19.57 -10.45
C THR A 65 -0.58 -19.05 -11.87
N SER A 66 -0.28 -17.78 -12.14
CA SER A 66 -0.44 -17.19 -13.47
C SER A 66 0.49 -17.85 -14.51
N VAL A 67 -0.11 -18.49 -15.51
CA VAL A 67 0.58 -19.23 -16.59
C VAL A 67 1.25 -18.30 -17.62
N ASN A 68 0.74 -17.07 -17.74
CA ASN A 68 1.26 -16.04 -18.62
C ASN A 68 1.93 -14.94 -17.79
N LYS A 69 3.20 -15.11 -17.41
CA LYS A 69 4.02 -13.97 -16.99
C LYS A 69 4.44 -13.23 -18.26
N PRO A 70 3.94 -12.01 -18.53
CA PRO A 70 4.54 -11.19 -19.59
C PRO A 70 6.00 -10.95 -19.17
N ASN A 71 6.93 -11.57 -19.90
CA ASN A 71 8.37 -11.60 -19.56
C ASN A 71 9.03 -10.22 -19.49
N ASP A 72 8.36 -9.15 -19.92
CA ASP A 72 8.95 -7.81 -19.98
C ASP A 72 8.78 -6.96 -18.71
N HIS A 73 7.87 -7.28 -17.78
CA HIS A 73 7.58 -6.40 -16.63
C HIS A 73 7.44 -7.16 -15.32
N LYS A 74 8.50 -7.11 -14.50
CA LYS A 74 8.46 -7.53 -13.08
C LYS A 74 7.87 -6.42 -12.22
N TYR A 75 6.85 -6.76 -11.44
CA TYR A 75 6.27 -5.91 -10.42
C TYR A 75 6.81 -6.26 -9.03
N PHE A 76 6.53 -5.44 -8.03
CA PHE A 76 7.02 -5.64 -6.66
C PHE A 76 6.74 -7.05 -6.10
N LEU A 77 5.55 -7.62 -6.36
CA LEU A 77 5.22 -8.98 -5.93
C LEU A 77 6.10 -10.06 -6.58
N ASP A 78 6.61 -9.84 -7.79
CA ASP A 78 7.51 -10.80 -8.45
C ASP A 78 8.84 -10.88 -7.72
N TYR A 79 9.41 -9.73 -7.37
CA TYR A 79 10.63 -9.67 -6.56
C TYR A 79 10.43 -10.29 -5.18
N MET A 80 9.28 -10.06 -4.55
CA MET A 80 8.95 -10.68 -3.26
C MET A 80 8.86 -12.21 -3.39
N ILE A 81 8.27 -12.74 -4.47
CA ILE A 81 8.18 -14.19 -4.71
C ILE A 81 9.55 -14.78 -5.01
N GLU A 82 10.40 -14.10 -5.77
CA GLU A 82 11.78 -14.53 -6.03
C GLU A 82 12.58 -14.62 -4.74
N GLU A 83 12.53 -13.57 -3.91
CA GLU A 83 13.19 -13.52 -2.61
C GLU A 83 12.74 -14.65 -1.69
N ILE A 84 11.43 -14.92 -1.58
CA ILE A 84 10.88 -16.03 -0.76
C ILE A 84 11.44 -17.40 -1.18
N ASN A 85 11.82 -17.57 -2.46
CA ASN A 85 12.33 -18.82 -2.98
C ASN A 85 13.86 -18.95 -2.87
N GLU A 86 14.57 -17.93 -2.38
CA GLU A 86 16.01 -18.03 -2.13
C GLU A 86 16.34 -18.92 -0.92
N LYS A 87 17.47 -19.64 -0.99
CA LYS A 87 17.81 -20.68 0.00
C LYS A 87 18.23 -20.13 1.37
N ASP A 88 18.71 -18.89 1.45
CA ASP A 88 19.23 -18.27 2.66
C ASP A 88 18.40 -17.05 3.13
N THR A 89 17.15 -16.92 2.67
CA THR A 89 16.29 -15.81 3.10
C THR A 89 15.54 -16.11 4.39
N ILE A 90 15.28 -15.06 5.19
CA ILE A 90 14.31 -15.11 6.29
C ILE A 90 12.88 -14.86 5.81
N LEU A 91 12.70 -14.43 4.54
CA LEU A 91 11.39 -14.12 3.99
C LEU A 91 10.62 -15.42 3.69
N ASN A 92 9.59 -15.69 4.47
CA ASN A 92 8.53 -16.62 4.07
C ASN A 92 7.29 -15.85 3.60
N GLN A 93 6.33 -16.55 3.00
CA GLN A 93 5.11 -15.93 2.47
C GLN A 93 4.31 -15.13 3.51
N ALA A 94 4.34 -15.53 4.80
CA ALA A 94 3.64 -14.81 5.86
C ALA A 94 4.34 -13.47 6.17
N ILE A 95 5.67 -13.50 6.35
CA ILE A 95 6.49 -12.30 6.59
C ILE A 95 6.41 -11.36 5.40
N ALA A 96 6.48 -11.89 4.18
CA ALA A 96 6.34 -11.11 2.97
C ALA A 96 4.97 -10.42 2.89
N ALA A 97 3.87 -11.14 3.18
CA ALA A 97 2.54 -10.55 3.21
C ALA A 97 2.40 -9.46 4.28
N ASP A 98 2.99 -9.65 5.46
CA ASP A 98 3.02 -8.62 6.51
C ASP A 98 3.83 -7.39 6.09
N LEU A 99 4.97 -7.58 5.40
CA LEU A 99 5.77 -6.50 4.85
C LEU A 99 5.00 -5.70 3.78
N VAL A 100 4.33 -6.39 2.86
CA VAL A 100 3.42 -5.74 1.89
C VAL A 100 2.37 -4.91 2.62
N PHE A 101 1.71 -5.49 3.63
CA PHE A 101 0.69 -4.80 4.39
C PHE A 101 1.21 -3.52 5.05
N VAL A 102 2.36 -3.58 5.73
CA VAL A 102 2.97 -2.43 6.39
C VAL A 102 3.41 -1.36 5.40
N ILE A 103 3.99 -1.74 4.25
CA ILE A 103 4.40 -0.79 3.21
C ILE A 103 3.18 -0.06 2.63
N LEU A 104 2.11 -0.80 2.31
CA LEU A 104 0.88 -0.19 1.77
C LEU A 104 0.25 0.76 2.77
N PHE A 105 0.20 0.35 4.03
CA PHE A 105 -0.29 1.16 5.12
C PHE A 105 0.51 2.46 5.26
N ALA A 106 1.84 2.35 5.39
CA ALA A 106 2.73 3.48 5.61
C ALA A 106 2.71 4.47 4.44
N THR A 107 2.63 3.97 3.21
CA THR A 107 2.64 4.81 2.00
C THR A 107 1.30 5.48 1.74
N PHE A 108 0.18 4.81 2.03
CA PHE A 108 -1.15 5.37 1.76
C PHE A 108 -1.42 6.65 2.56
N GLU A 109 -1.14 6.63 3.86
CA GLU A 109 -1.41 7.77 4.75
C GLU A 109 -0.47 8.96 4.48
N THR A 110 0.84 8.68 4.45
CA THR A 110 1.87 9.72 4.33
C THR A 110 1.81 10.40 2.97
N THR A 111 1.63 9.63 1.89
CA THR A 111 1.54 10.17 0.54
C THR A 111 0.27 11.01 0.35
N SER A 112 -0.88 10.51 0.82
CA SER A 112 -2.14 11.25 0.71
C SER A 112 -2.02 12.61 1.42
N THR A 113 -1.52 12.61 2.66
CA THR A 113 -1.32 13.83 3.44
C THR A 113 -0.31 14.76 2.78
N SER A 114 0.80 14.22 2.26
CA SER A 114 1.83 15.02 1.59
C SER A 114 1.30 15.70 0.32
N ILE A 115 0.54 14.98 -0.52
CA ILE A 115 -0.08 15.54 -1.72
C ILE A 115 -1.10 16.61 -1.34
N THR A 116 -1.98 16.33 -0.36
CA THR A 116 -2.95 17.33 0.12
C THR A 116 -2.26 18.60 0.62
N MET A 117 -1.18 18.46 1.38
CA MET A 117 -0.43 19.59 1.91
C MET A 117 0.30 20.35 0.79
N ALA A 118 0.90 19.65 -0.16
CA ALA A 118 1.54 20.25 -1.33
C ALA A 118 0.51 21.05 -2.15
N THR A 119 -0.64 20.47 -2.47
CA THR A 119 -1.73 21.16 -3.18
C THR A 119 -2.19 22.39 -2.43
N LYS A 120 -2.37 22.29 -1.09
CA LYS A 120 -2.73 23.43 -0.26
C LYS A 120 -1.69 24.54 -0.37
N PHE A 121 -0.42 24.24 -0.12
CA PHE A 121 0.64 25.24 -0.12
C PHE A 121 0.83 25.91 -1.47
N LEU A 122 0.72 25.15 -2.56
CA LEU A 122 0.75 25.73 -3.91
C LEU A 122 -0.46 26.61 -4.19
N SER A 123 -1.66 26.24 -3.70
CA SER A 123 -2.86 27.07 -3.86
C SER A 123 -2.77 28.37 -3.07
N ASP A 124 -2.14 28.33 -1.89
CA ASP A 124 -1.95 29.49 -1.02
C ASP A 124 -0.82 30.42 -1.52
N HIS A 125 0.08 29.95 -2.40
CA HIS A 125 1.27 30.68 -2.88
C HIS A 125 1.39 30.61 -4.42
N PRO A 126 0.55 31.36 -5.17
CA PRO A 126 0.48 31.26 -6.63
C PRO A 126 1.78 31.63 -7.35
N ASN A 127 2.61 32.50 -6.75
CA ASN A 127 3.92 32.86 -7.28
C ASN A 127 4.89 31.65 -7.33
N VAL A 128 4.84 30.77 -6.33
CA VAL A 128 5.64 29.53 -6.30
C VAL A 128 5.13 28.54 -7.34
N LEU A 129 3.81 28.47 -7.55
CA LEU A 129 3.20 27.62 -8.57
C LEU A 129 3.58 28.07 -9.99
N GLU A 130 3.62 29.38 -10.26
CA GLU A 130 4.06 29.93 -11.53
C GLU A 130 5.52 29.55 -11.84
N GLU A 131 6.42 29.72 -10.86
CA GLU A 131 7.83 29.36 -10.99
C GLU A 131 8.02 27.85 -11.24
N LEU A 132 7.31 27.00 -10.48
CA LEU A 132 7.29 25.55 -10.71
C LEU A 132 6.82 25.18 -12.12
N THR A 133 5.78 25.85 -12.61
CA THR A 133 5.21 25.57 -13.94
C THR A 133 6.20 25.90 -15.06
N VAL A 134 6.97 26.97 -14.93
CA VAL A 134 8.02 27.35 -15.89
C VAL A 134 9.16 26.33 -15.90
N ILE A 135 9.56 25.79 -14.74
CA ILE A 135 10.61 24.76 -14.64
C ILE A 135 10.20 23.45 -15.33
N PHE A 136 8.94 23.02 -15.20
CA PHE A 136 8.47 21.75 -15.78
C PHE A 136 8.11 21.81 -17.27
N LEU A 137 7.95 23.00 -17.85
CA LEU A 137 7.62 23.19 -19.27
C LEU A 137 8.84 23.52 -20.16
N ASN A 138 10.05 23.49 -19.60
CA ASN A 138 11.33 23.70 -20.28
C ASN A 138 12.15 22.40 -20.28
#